data_AF-K1SX62-F1
#
_entry.id   AF-K1SX62-F1
#
_cell.length_a   1.000
_cell.length_b   1.000
_cell.length_c   1.000
_cell.angle_alpha   90.00
_cell.angle_beta   90.00
_cell.angle_gamma   90.00
#
_symmetry.space_group_name_H-M   'P 1'
#
loop_
_entity.id
_entity.type
_entity.pdbx_description
1 polymer ?
#
loop_
_entity_poly.entity_id
_entity_poly.type
_entity_poly.pdbx_seq_one_letter_code
_entity_poly.pdbx_strand_id
1 'polypeptide(L)'
;MAEIAVLRTHIVNYAKTREVYVAYRKAGYSKKFREEHEEEILLHQAAKNAFDEMGVKKLPKVKELQTEYAKLLEEKKKTYAEYRRSREEMRELLTAKANVDRVLKMEVEQDVEK
;
A
#
# COMPACT_ATOMS: atom_id res chain seq x y z
N MET A 1 -4.10 1.85 0.37
CA MET A 1 -3.26 2.03 1.58
C MET A 1 -4.01 1.63 2.86
N ALA A 2 -5.28 2.02 3.01
CA ALA A 2 -6.10 1.63 4.17
C ALA A 2 -6.21 0.11 4.37
N GLU A 3 -6.48 -0.65 3.30
CA GLU A 3 -6.60 -2.12 3.35
C GLU A 3 -5.33 -2.83 3.85
N ILE A 4 -4.15 -2.33 3.47
CA ILE A 4 -2.86 -2.89 3.91
C ILE A 4 -2.61 -2.59 5.40
N ALA A 5 -3.00 -1.40 5.86
CA ALA A 5 -2.90 -1.05 7.27
C ALA A 5 -3.83 -1.92 8.13
N VAL A 6 -5.06 -2.15 7.66
CA VAL A 6 -6.05 -3.04 8.29
C VAL A 6 -5.49 -4.47 8.37
N LEU A 7 -4.95 -5.00 7.27
CA LEU A 7 -4.33 -6.33 7.24
C LEU A 7 -3.18 -6.44 8.25
N ARG A 8 -2.28 -5.44 8.30
CA ARG A 8 -1.15 -5.42 9.26
C ARG A 8 -1.64 -5.47 10.70
N THR A 9 -2.70 -4.73 11.02
CA THR A 9 -3.32 -4.73 12.35
C THR A 9 -3.87 -6.11 12.70
N HIS A 10 -4.60 -6.77 11.80
CA HIS A 10 -5.10 -8.12 12.02
C HIS A 10 -3.99 -9.14 12.25
N ILE A 11 -2.87 -9.07 11.51
CA ILE A 11 -1.77 -10.03 11.70
C ILE A 11 -1.09 -9.83 13.06
N VAL A 12 -0.88 -8.58 13.47
CA VAL A 12 -0.30 -8.27 14.79
C VAL A 12 -1.24 -8.72 15.91
N ASN A 13 -2.54 -8.42 15.79
CA ASN A 13 -3.53 -8.81 16.79
C ASN A 13 -3.61 -10.33 16.91
N TYR A 14 -3.70 -11.04 15.78
CA TYR A 14 -3.73 -12.50 15.77
C TYR A 14 -2.49 -13.12 16.43
N ALA A 15 -1.30 -12.59 16.15
CA ALA A 15 -0.07 -13.09 16.74
C ALA A 15 -0.03 -12.87 18.26
N LYS A 16 -0.47 -11.72 18.76
CA LYS A 16 -0.49 -11.38 20.18
C LYS A 16 -1.56 -12.15 20.96
N THR A 17 -2.77 -12.28 20.41
CA THR A 17 -3.89 -12.93 21.10
C THR A 17 -3.91 -14.45 20.92
N ARG A 18 -2.99 -15.01 20.12
CA ARG A 18 -2.89 -16.47 19.89
C ARG A 18 -2.68 -17.25 21.17
N GLU A 19 -1.81 -16.78 22.06
CA GLU A 19 -1.50 -17.51 23.30
C GLU A 19 -2.71 -17.56 24.24
N VAL A 20 -3.40 -16.43 24.38
CA VAL A 20 -4.64 -16.32 25.17
C VAL A 20 -5.76 -17.16 24.57
N TYR A 21 -5.93 -17.17 23.25
CA TYR A 21 -6.91 -18.02 22.60
C TYR A 21 -6.59 -19.53 22.72
N VAL A 22 -5.31 -19.90 22.72
CA VAL A 22 -4.87 -21.29 22.98
C VAL A 22 -5.14 -21.68 24.43
N ALA A 23 -4.89 -20.78 25.39
CA ALA A 23 -5.24 -20.98 26.79
C ALA A 23 -6.75 -21.13 26.99
N TYR A 24 -7.55 -20.29 26.32
CA TYR A 24 -9.01 -20.38 26.31
C TYR A 24 -9.51 -21.72 25.78
N ARG A 25 -8.93 -22.22 24.69
CA ARG A 25 -9.26 -23.54 24.14
C ARG A 25 -8.88 -24.67 25.10
N LYS A 26 -7.71 -24.59 25.75
CA LYS A 26 -7.25 -25.58 26.73
C LYS A 26 -8.12 -25.58 28.00
N ALA A 27 -8.63 -24.42 28.40
CA ALA A 27 -9.56 -24.26 29.51
C ALA A 27 -11.00 -24.76 29.18
N GLY A 28 -11.20 -25.38 28.01
CA GLY A 28 -12.48 -25.97 27.63
C GLY A 28 -13.58 -24.94 27.35
N TYR A 29 -13.22 -23.74 26.88
CA TYR A 29 -14.17 -22.64 26.64
C TYR A 29 -14.89 -22.19 27.92
N SER A 30 -14.16 -22.14 29.04
CA SER A 30 -14.67 -21.64 30.31
C SER A 30 -15.26 -20.24 30.18
N LYS A 31 -16.50 -20.06 30.63
CA LYS A 31 -17.18 -18.75 30.66
C LYS A 31 -16.40 -17.69 31.43
N LYS A 32 -15.79 -18.07 32.55
CA LYS A 32 -14.98 -17.16 33.39
C LYS A 32 -13.76 -16.63 32.65
N PHE A 33 -13.06 -17.50 31.92
CA PHE A 33 -11.90 -17.11 31.11
C PHE A 33 -12.32 -16.22 29.94
N ARG A 34 -13.52 -16.46 29.37
CA ARG A 34 -14.06 -15.59 28.33
C ARG A 34 -14.35 -14.20 28.85
N GLU A 35 -14.93 -14.05 30.03
CA GLU A 35 -15.21 -12.74 30.63
C GLU A 35 -13.92 -11.98 30.97
N GLU A 36 -12.89 -12.66 31.46
CA GLU A 36 -11.59 -12.03 31.77
C GLU A 36 -10.80 -11.61 30.52
N HIS A 37 -10.90 -12.38 29.42
CA HIS A 37 -10.15 -12.14 28.18
C HIS A 37 -11.06 -11.84 26.98
N GLU A 38 -12.23 -11.22 27.22
CA GLU A 38 -13.26 -11.05 26.19
C GLU A 38 -12.76 -10.27 24.98
N GLU A 39 -12.11 -9.12 25.24
CA GLU A 39 -11.56 -8.26 24.19
C GLU A 39 -10.51 -8.99 23.35
N GLU A 40 -9.61 -9.74 23.99
CA GLU A 40 -8.54 -10.46 23.31
C GLU A 40 -9.08 -11.61 22.44
N ILE A 41 -10.09 -12.33 22.93
CA ILE A 41 -10.75 -13.41 22.20
C ILE A 41 -11.51 -12.85 20.99
N LEU A 42 -12.23 -11.74 21.17
CA LEU A 42 -12.94 -11.07 20.07
C LEU A 42 -11.97 -10.56 19.01
N LEU A 43 -10.85 -9.92 19.41
CA LEU A 43 -9.81 -9.48 18.49
C LEU A 43 -9.17 -10.65 17.74
N HIS A 44 -8.94 -11.78 18.41
CA HIS A 44 -8.45 -13.00 17.76
C HIS A 44 -9.43 -13.54 16.71
N GLN A 45 -10.72 -13.61 17.05
CA GLN A 45 -11.77 -14.09 16.15
C GLN A 45 -11.96 -13.17 14.95
N ALA A 46 -11.99 -11.85 15.16
CA ALA A 46 -12.09 -10.87 14.10
C ALA A 46 -10.91 -10.97 13.12
N ALA A 47 -9.68 -11.11 13.64
CA ALA A 47 -8.51 -11.32 12.81
C ALA A 47 -8.58 -12.65 12.04
N LYS A 48 -9.02 -13.74 12.69
CA LYS A 48 -9.18 -15.04 12.05
C LYS A 48 -10.20 -14.98 10.89
N ASN A 49 -11.36 -14.37 11.12
CA ASN A 49 -12.40 -14.23 10.09
C ASN A 49 -11.89 -13.42 8.89
N ALA A 50 -11.15 -12.34 9.13
CA ALA A 50 -10.54 -11.55 8.05
C ALA A 50 -9.56 -12.39 7.21
N PHE A 51 -8.80 -13.30 7.82
CA PHE A 51 -7.93 -14.22 7.06
C PHE A 51 -8.70 -15.31 6.31
N ASP A 52 -9.78 -15.81 6.89
CA ASP A 52 -10.65 -16.81 6.27
C ASP A 52 -11.36 -16.21 5.03
N GLU A 53 -11.85 -14.96 5.11
CA GLU A 53 -12.42 -14.21 3.98
C GLU A 53 -11.39 -13.96 2.86
N MET A 54 -10.14 -13.68 3.22
CA MET A 54 -9.05 -13.51 2.28
C MET A 54 -8.56 -14.83 1.64
N GLY A 55 -9.10 -15.98 2.07
CA GLY A 55 -8.77 -17.30 1.50
C GLY A 55 -7.31 -17.73 1.71
N VAL A 56 -6.62 -17.16 2.69
CA VAL A 56 -5.17 -17.34 2.86
C VAL A 56 -4.88 -18.66 3.58
N LYS A 57 -4.43 -19.69 2.84
CA LYS A 57 -4.12 -21.03 3.40
C LYS A 57 -2.96 -21.06 4.40
N LYS A 58 -2.03 -20.09 4.32
CA LYS A 58 -0.91 -19.94 5.25
C LYS A 58 -0.79 -18.47 5.61
N LEU A 59 -0.96 -18.17 6.89
CA LEU A 59 -0.69 -16.85 7.46
C LEU A 59 0.73 -16.42 7.09
N PRO A 60 0.91 -15.37 6.27
CA PRO A 60 2.23 -14.89 5.93
C PRO A 60 2.90 -14.34 7.19
N LYS A 61 4.21 -14.56 7.34
CA LYS A 61 4.92 -13.98 8.48
C LYS A 61 4.93 -12.46 8.34
N VAL A 62 4.55 -11.74 9.41
CA VAL A 62 4.53 -10.26 9.44
C VAL A 62 5.82 -9.64 8.91
N LYS A 63 6.97 -10.25 9.23
CA LYS A 63 8.29 -9.76 8.81
C LYS A 63 8.50 -9.85 7.29
N GLU A 64 8.04 -10.93 6.66
CA GLU A 64 8.15 -11.13 5.21
C GLU A 64 7.25 -10.12 4.48
N LEU A 65 5.99 -10.00 4.92
CA LEU A 65 5.05 -8.99 4.41
C LEU A 65 5.56 -7.55 4.55
N GLN A 66 6.15 -7.20 5.70
CA GLN A 66 6.73 -5.87 5.90
C GLN A 66 7.91 -5.60 4.96
N THR A 67 8.75 -6.62 4.73
CA THR A 67 9.93 -6.50 3.87
C THR A 67 9.53 -6.37 2.41
N GLU A 68 8.61 -7.21 1.93
CA GLU A 68 8.07 -7.13 0.57
C GLU A 68 7.34 -5.80 0.34
N TYR A 69 6.55 -5.33 1.31
CA TYR A 69 5.88 -4.04 1.21
C TYR A 69 6.88 -2.88 1.16
N ALA A 70 7.94 -2.90 1.98
CA ALA A 70 8.97 -1.88 1.95
C ALA A 70 9.69 -1.83 0.59
N LYS A 71 10.03 -2.99 0.02
CA LYS A 71 10.62 -3.10 -1.32
C LYS A 71 9.70 -2.55 -2.41
N LEU A 72 8.43 -2.96 -2.41
CA LEU A 72 7.43 -2.47 -3.37
C LEU A 72 7.21 -0.95 -3.27
N LEU A 73 7.25 -0.40 -2.05
CA LEU A 73 7.13 1.03 -1.84
C LEU A 73 8.35 1.79 -2.38
N GLU A 74 9.54 1.23 -2.24
CA GLU A 74 10.78 1.80 -2.76
C GLU A 74 10.81 1.76 -4.29
N GLU A 75 10.44 0.63 -4.89
CA GLU A 75 10.32 0.47 -6.35
C GLU A 75 9.28 1.44 -6.94
N LYS A 76 8.12 1.59 -6.28
CA LYS A 76 7.10 2.58 -6.67
C LYS A 76 7.67 4.01 -6.62
N LYS A 77 8.41 4.36 -5.57
CA LYS A 77 8.99 5.70 -5.45
C LYS A 77 10.02 5.97 -6.54
N LYS A 78 10.88 5.00 -6.83
CA LYS A 78 11.91 5.10 -7.86
C LYS A 78 11.31 5.29 -9.25
N THR A 79 10.39 4.40 -9.63
CA THR A 79 9.68 4.47 -10.92
C THR A 79 8.86 5.75 -11.06
N TYR A 80 8.22 6.21 -9.97
CA TYR A 80 7.45 7.45 -10.00
C TYR A 80 8.32 8.70 -10.17
N ALA A 81 9.53 8.72 -9.62
CA ALA A 81 10.48 9.81 -9.82
C ALA A 81 10.94 9.92 -11.29
N GLU A 82 11.22 8.78 -11.93
CA GLU A 82 11.58 8.70 -13.34
C GLU A 82 10.42 9.14 -14.25
N TYR A 83 9.20 8.67 -13.97
CA TYR A 83 8.00 9.11 -14.67
C TYR A 83 7.79 10.63 -14.56
N ARG A 84 7.98 11.20 -13.37
CA ARG A 84 7.83 12.64 -13.13
C ARG A 84 8.83 13.44 -13.96
N ARG A 85 10.11 13.05 -13.95
CA ARG A 85 11.17 13.72 -14.71
C ARG A 85 10.90 13.67 -16.22
N SER A 86 10.56 12.49 -16.75
CA SER A 86 10.26 12.35 -18.18
C SER A 86 9.05 13.19 -18.61
N ARG A 87 8.03 13.33 -17.76
CA ARG A 87 6.87 14.20 -18.02
C ARG A 87 7.23 15.67 -18.05
N GLU A 88 8.17 16.09 -17.20
CA GLU A 88 8.65 17.47 -17.12
C GLU A 88 9.50 17.82 -18.35
N GLU A 89 10.44 16.95 -18.72
CA GLU A 89 11.23 17.06 -19.95
C GLU A 89 10.35 17.11 -21.20
N MET A 90 9.34 16.25 -21.30
CA MET A 90 8.38 16.28 -22.42
C MET A 90 7.64 17.62 -22.50
N ARG A 91 7.26 18.19 -21.35
CA ARG A 91 6.55 19.47 -21.29
C ARG A 91 7.46 20.60 -21.75
N GLU A 92 8.71 20.62 -21.29
CA GLU A 92 9.71 21.60 -21.73
C GLU A 92 9.99 21.52 -23.22
N LEU A 93 10.15 20.30 -23.76
CA LEU A 93 10.36 20.09 -25.19
C LEU A 93 9.17 20.57 -26.03
N LEU A 94 7.93 20.33 -25.59
CA LEU A 94 6.74 20.83 -26.27
C LEU A 94 6.66 22.36 -26.23
N THR A 95 7.04 22.98 -25.12
CA THR A 95 7.12 24.44 -25.00
C THR A 95 8.21 25.02 -25.91
N ALA A 96 9.40 24.43 -25.91
CA ALA A 96 10.50 24.84 -26.78
C ALA A 96 10.11 24.72 -28.27
N LYS A 97 9.47 23.61 -28.65
CA LYS A 97 8.93 23.42 -30.01
C LYS A 97 7.91 24.50 -30.36
N ALA A 98 6.94 24.77 -29.50
CA ALA A 98 5.93 25.81 -29.74
C ALA A 98 6.56 27.21 -29.88
N ASN A 99 7.63 27.50 -29.12
CA ASN A 99 8.37 28.76 -29.26
C ASN A 99 9.11 28.85 -30.60
N VAL A 100 9.81 27.78 -31.02
CA VAL A 100 10.49 27.71 -32.32
C VAL A 100 9.49 27.86 -33.47
N ASP A 101 8.37 27.13 -33.43
CA ASP A 101 7.31 27.20 -34.44
C ASP A 101 6.72 28.62 -34.54
N ARG A 102 6.66 29.35 -33.42
CA ARG A 102 6.18 30.75 -33.40
C ARG A 102 7.18 31.71 -34.02
N VAL A 103 8.46 31.58 -33.67
CA VAL A 103 9.54 32.43 -34.22
C VAL A 103 9.65 32.22 -35.73
N LEU A 104 9.67 30.97 -36.19
CA LEU A 104 9.72 30.65 -37.62
C LEU A 104 8.52 31.22 -38.39
N LYS A 105 7.31 31.15 -37.83
CA LYS A 105 6.13 31.77 -38.46
C LYS A 105 6.25 33.29 -38.54
N MET A 106 6.78 33.93 -37.50
CA MET A 106 7.00 35.37 -37.49
C MET A 106 8.06 35.82 -38.49
N GLU A 107 9.15 35.04 -38.67
CA GLU A 107 10.17 35.31 -39.67
C GLU A 107 9.61 35.21 -41.09
N VAL A 108 8.81 34.17 -41.38
CA VAL A 108 8.15 34.00 -42.68
C VAL A 108 7.16 35.13 -42.98
N GLU A 109 6.38 35.59 -42.01
CA GLU A 109 5.46 36.73 -42.18
C GLU A 109 6.21 38.03 -42.47
N GLN A 110 7.36 38.27 -41.82
CA GLN A 110 8.19 39.46 -42.07
C GLN A 110 8.90 39.45 -43.43
N ASP A 111 9.25 38.27 -43.96
CA ASP A 111 9.84 38.14 -45.30
C ASP A 111 8.81 38.29 -46.43
N VAL A 112 7.52 38.09 -46.15
CA VAL A 112 6.41 38.30 -47.12
C VAL A 112 5.97 39.76 -47.20
N GLU A 113 6.20 40.56 -46.15
CA GLU A 113 5.86 41.99 -46.09
C GLU A 113 6.96 42.95 -46.64
N LYS A 114 8.14 42.43 -47.02
CA LYS A 114 9.22 43.19 -47.68
C LYS A 114 9.18 43.09 -49.19
#